data_AF-A0A7Z8E1U1-F1
#
_entry.id   AF-A0A7Z8E1U1-F1
#
_cell.length_a   1.000
_cell.length_b   1.000
_cell.length_c   1.000
_cell.angle_alpha   90.00
_cell.angle_beta   90.00
_cell.angle_gamma   90.00
#
_symmetry.space_group_name_H-M   'P 1'
#
loop_
_entity.id
_entity.type
_entity.pdbx_description
1 polymer ?
#
loop_
_entity_poly.entity_id
_entity_poly.type
_entity_poly.pdbx_seq_one_letter_code
_entity_poly.pdbx_strand_id
1 'polypeptide(L)'
;GVQSVLFRSRSSEIDEAERSSNDIANLFHSKSLSDISALDLNASLENFQEILIYDDKGRKLIQTSNDNTLAYDNKIDFKHPERIHIHRSHGINYLVITEPIRSKEFSGYSVLVHSLQNYDNLVKSLYIVALAFGLIATIITAGVSYIFSSQITKPIVTMSNKMNQIRRDGFQNKLELTTNYEET
;
A
#
# COMPACT_ATOMS: atom_id res chain seq x y z
N GLY A 1 7.83 -8.32 7.06
CA GLY A 1 6.36 -8.45 7.08
C GLY A 1 5.73 -7.08 6.82
N VAL A 2 4.61 -7.03 6.07
CA VAL A 2 3.78 -5.87 5.66
C VAL A 2 4.49 -4.50 5.58
N GLN A 3 4.87 -3.89 6.70
CA GLN A 3 5.71 -2.67 6.77
C GLN A 3 6.94 -2.73 5.85
N SER A 4 7.64 -3.88 5.81
CA SER A 4 8.82 -4.03 4.94
C SER A 4 8.48 -4.00 3.45
N VAL A 5 7.30 -4.51 3.08
CA VAL A 5 6.82 -4.52 1.69
C VAL A 5 6.36 -3.12 1.29
N LEU A 6 5.66 -2.42 2.18
CA LEU A 6 5.21 -1.05 1.96
C LEU A 6 6.38 -0.06 1.85
N PHE A 7 7.40 -0.19 2.70
CA PHE A 7 8.60 0.63 2.62
C PHE A 7 9.33 0.41 1.29
N ARG A 8 9.56 -0.86 0.91
CA ARG A 8 10.21 -1.22 -0.35
C ARG A 8 9.42 -0.75 -1.57
N SER A 9 8.10 -0.88 -1.55
CA SER A 9 7.25 -0.40 -2.65
C SER A 9 7.27 1.12 -2.73
N ARG A 10 7.27 1.84 -1.60
CA ARG A 10 7.37 3.29 -1.63
C ARG A 10 8.74 3.75 -2.16
N SER A 11 9.82 3.09 -1.77
CA SER A 11 11.15 3.43 -2.29
C SER A 11 11.25 3.13 -3.78
N SER A 12 10.69 2.02 -4.27
CA SER A 12 10.72 1.71 -5.71
C SER A 12 9.99 2.75 -6.55
N GLU A 13 8.84 3.27 -6.11
CA GLU A 13 8.11 4.33 -6.82
C GLU A 13 8.93 5.63 -6.93
N ILE A 14 9.71 5.96 -5.88
CA ILE A 14 10.60 7.12 -5.89
C ILE A 14 11.80 6.86 -6.81
N ASP A 15 12.41 5.68 -6.72
CA ASP A 15 13.56 5.28 -7.53
C ASP A 15 13.21 5.24 -9.04
N GLU A 16 12.00 4.79 -9.38
CA GLU A 16 11.46 4.79 -10.75
C GLU A 16 11.28 6.22 -11.26
N ALA A 17 10.64 7.10 -10.47
CA ALA A 17 10.46 8.49 -10.85
C ALA A 17 11.81 9.25 -10.97
N GLU A 18 12.75 9.00 -10.05
CA GLU A 18 14.08 9.61 -10.13
C GLU A 18 14.89 9.10 -11.33
N ARG A 19 14.77 7.81 -11.68
CA ARG A 19 15.38 7.26 -12.90
C ARG A 19 14.84 7.95 -14.15
N SER A 20 13.53 8.03 -14.32
CA SER A 20 12.91 8.69 -15.46
C SER A 20 13.29 10.18 -15.55
N SER A 21 13.34 10.88 -14.41
CA SER A 21 13.80 12.29 -14.37
C SER A 21 15.24 12.42 -14.86
N ASN A 22 16.13 11.55 -14.40
CA ASN A 22 17.54 11.53 -14.83
C ASN A 22 17.69 11.18 -16.32
N ASP A 23 16.93 10.20 -16.82
CA ASP A 23 16.96 9.81 -18.23
C ASP A 23 16.50 10.95 -19.15
N ILE A 24 15.45 11.67 -18.74
CA ILE A 24 15.01 12.90 -19.40
C ILE A 24 16.11 13.96 -19.37
N ALA A 25 16.70 14.25 -18.21
CA ALA A 25 17.79 15.24 -18.11
C ALA A 25 18.98 14.88 -19.01
N ASN A 26 19.33 13.59 -19.09
CA ASN A 26 20.39 13.08 -19.97
C ASN A 26 20.01 13.21 -21.46
N LEU A 27 18.74 13.06 -21.82
CA LEU A 27 18.26 13.31 -23.18
C LEU A 27 18.53 14.76 -23.61
N PHE A 28 18.30 15.73 -22.73
CA PHE A 28 18.59 17.15 -22.96
C PHE A 28 20.08 17.52 -22.95
N HIS A 29 20.94 16.66 -22.42
CA HIS A 29 22.40 16.79 -22.55
C HIS A 29 22.94 16.20 -23.85
N SER A 30 22.25 15.20 -24.42
CA SER A 30 22.70 14.46 -25.60
C SER A 30 22.10 14.94 -26.92
N LYS A 31 20.91 15.56 -26.88
CA LYS A 31 20.19 16.09 -28.04
C LYS A 31 19.76 17.54 -27.82
N SER A 32 19.63 18.30 -28.91
CA SER A 32 19.00 19.62 -28.86
C SER A 32 17.49 19.49 -28.64
N LEU A 33 16.87 20.50 -28.02
CA LEU A 33 15.41 20.53 -27.82
C LEU A 33 14.65 20.39 -29.15
N SER A 34 15.16 20.93 -30.26
CA SER A 34 14.52 20.81 -31.58
C SER A 34 14.44 19.37 -32.09
N ASP A 35 15.34 18.51 -31.60
CA ASP A 35 15.50 17.13 -32.07
C ASP A 35 14.87 16.12 -31.09
N ILE A 36 14.40 16.60 -29.94
CA ILE A 36 13.69 15.80 -28.94
C ILE A 36 12.20 15.80 -29.28
N SER A 37 11.69 14.65 -29.72
CA SER A 37 10.27 14.47 -29.95
C SER A 37 9.52 14.10 -28.67
N ALA A 38 8.20 14.26 -28.68
CA ALA A 38 7.34 13.76 -27.61
C ALA A 38 7.43 12.23 -27.45
N LEU A 39 7.82 11.50 -28.51
CA LEU A 39 8.03 10.06 -28.48
C LEU A 39 9.34 9.68 -27.77
N ASP A 40 10.43 10.43 -28.00
CA ASP A 40 11.69 10.24 -27.28
C ASP A 40 11.50 10.44 -25.77
N LEU A 41 10.74 11.47 -25.40
CA LEU A 41 10.38 11.74 -24.00
C LEU A 41 9.52 10.62 -23.43
N ASN A 42 8.48 10.18 -24.17
CA ASN A 42 7.63 9.07 -23.72
C ASN A 42 8.40 7.76 -23.54
N ALA A 43 9.41 7.50 -24.38
CA ALA A 43 10.29 6.33 -24.23
C ALA A 43 11.18 6.38 -22.99
N SER A 44 11.35 7.56 -22.38
CA SER A 44 12.09 7.76 -21.12
C SER A 44 11.17 7.70 -19.88
N LEU A 45 9.85 7.57 -20.09
CA LEU A 45 8.86 7.47 -19.03
C LEU A 45 8.59 6.01 -18.67
N GLU A 46 8.48 5.75 -17.37
CA GLU A 46 7.87 4.52 -16.87
C GLU A 46 6.33 4.62 -16.92
N ASN A 47 5.64 3.56 -16.50
CA ASN A 47 4.18 3.53 -16.52
C ASN A 47 3.57 4.60 -15.59
N PHE A 48 2.44 5.19 -16.02
CA PHE A 48 1.69 6.18 -15.24
C PHE A 48 2.50 7.44 -14.88
N GLN A 49 3.36 7.85 -15.80
CA GLN A 49 4.12 9.08 -15.72
C GLN A 49 3.76 10.06 -16.83
N GLU A 50 3.85 11.33 -16.49
CA GLU A 50 3.69 12.47 -17.37
C GLU A 50 4.87 13.42 -17.19
N ILE A 51 5.38 13.96 -18.29
CA ILE A 51 6.45 14.96 -18.28
C ILE A 51 5.95 16.25 -18.92
N LEU A 52 6.21 17.35 -18.22
CA LEU A 52 5.99 18.70 -18.68
C LEU A 52 7.33 19.42 -18.78
N ILE A 53 7.61 20.01 -19.94
CA ILE A 53 8.81 20.81 -20.18
C ILE A 53 8.41 22.28 -20.23
N TYR A 54 9.08 23.10 -19.43
CA TYR A 54 8.87 24.55 -19.35
C TYR A 54 10.14 25.30 -19.76
N ASP A 55 9.99 26.44 -20.41
CA ASP A 55 11.09 27.38 -20.59
C ASP A 55 11.42 28.15 -19.30
N ASP A 56 12.50 28.93 -19.35
CA ASP A 56 12.94 29.83 -18.27
C ASP A 56 11.89 30.88 -17.85
N LYS A 57 10.92 31.17 -18.71
CA LYS A 57 9.80 32.08 -18.47
C LYS A 57 8.56 31.38 -17.93
N GLY A 58 8.62 30.06 -17.70
CA GLY A 58 7.51 29.25 -17.19
C GLY A 58 6.43 28.95 -18.25
N ARG A 59 6.73 29.09 -19.54
CA ARG A 59 5.84 28.68 -20.63
C ARG A 59 6.03 27.19 -20.91
N LYS A 60 4.93 26.45 -20.93
CA LYS A 60 4.92 25.02 -21.28
C LYS A 60 5.24 24.84 -22.76
N LEU A 61 6.28 24.06 -23.05
CA LEU A 61 6.75 23.74 -24.40
C LEU A 61 6.26 22.37 -24.86
N ILE A 62 6.36 21.37 -23.98
CA ILE A 62 6.02 19.97 -24.27
C ILE A 62 5.24 19.40 -23.09
N GLN A 63 4.26 18.56 -23.38
CA GLN A 63 3.53 17.73 -22.42
C GLN A 63 3.32 16.36 -23.08
N THR A 64 3.80 15.29 -22.46
CA THR A 64 3.59 13.93 -22.94
C THR A 64 3.47 12.97 -21.76
N SER A 65 2.79 11.86 -21.97
CA SER A 65 2.47 10.89 -20.92
C SER A 65 2.52 9.48 -21.49
N ASN A 66 2.95 8.52 -20.66
CA ASN A 66 2.93 7.09 -20.98
C ASN A 66 1.55 6.47 -20.70
N ASP A 67 0.62 7.22 -20.13
CA ASP A 67 -0.78 6.79 -19.97
C ASP A 67 -1.78 7.92 -20.31
N ASN A 68 -2.96 7.56 -20.80
CA ASN A 68 -4.01 8.48 -21.22
C ASN A 68 -4.71 9.21 -20.06
N THR A 69 -4.26 9.02 -18.82
CA THR A 69 -4.96 9.45 -17.60
C THR A 69 -4.36 10.69 -16.93
N LEU A 70 -3.25 11.22 -17.44
CA LEU A 70 -2.51 12.30 -16.80
C LEU A 70 -2.66 13.60 -17.61
N ALA A 71 -3.41 14.53 -17.03
CA ALA A 71 -3.51 15.91 -17.48
C ALA A 71 -3.24 16.81 -16.27
N TYR A 72 -2.01 16.77 -15.78
CA TYR A 72 -1.59 17.61 -14.66
C TYR A 72 -1.60 19.09 -15.09
N ASP A 73 -2.63 19.83 -14.68
CA ASP A 73 -2.87 21.24 -15.07
C ASP A 73 -2.49 22.25 -13.97
N ASN A 74 -1.74 21.84 -12.95
CA ASN A 74 -1.39 22.76 -11.87
C ASN A 74 -0.25 23.70 -12.27
N LYS A 75 -0.41 24.98 -11.92
CA LYS A 75 0.62 26.00 -12.06
C LYS A 75 1.74 25.72 -11.06
N ILE A 76 2.92 25.40 -11.56
CA ILE A 76 4.11 25.14 -10.75
C ILE A 76 4.77 26.48 -10.40
N ASP A 77 5.06 26.69 -9.12
CA ASP A 77 5.81 27.88 -8.69
C ASP A 77 7.31 27.67 -8.93
N PHE A 78 7.79 28.18 -10.06
CA PHE A 78 9.21 28.13 -10.43
C PHE A 78 10.10 29.06 -9.61
N LYS A 79 9.56 29.87 -8.68
CA LYS A 79 10.38 30.74 -7.80
C LYS A 79 11.03 29.96 -6.66
N HIS A 80 10.38 28.91 -6.17
CA HIS A 80 10.91 27.99 -5.16
C HIS A 80 10.52 26.57 -5.56
N PRO A 81 11.14 26.00 -6.61
CA PRO A 81 10.81 24.66 -7.05
C PRO A 81 11.28 23.69 -5.95
N GLU A 82 10.36 23.24 -5.11
CA GLU A 82 10.60 22.06 -4.29
C GLU A 82 10.86 20.90 -5.25
N ARG A 83 12.10 20.38 -5.22
CA ARG A 83 12.56 19.34 -6.14
C ARG A 83 11.63 18.13 -6.15
N ILE A 84 11.05 17.78 -5.00
CA ILE A 84 10.13 16.65 -4.85
C ILE A 84 8.99 17.08 -3.93
N HIS A 85 7.75 16.97 -4.38
CA HIS A 85 6.57 17.16 -3.55
C HIS A 85 5.46 16.16 -3.91
N ILE A 86 4.60 15.84 -2.94
CA ILE A 86 3.42 14.99 -3.17
C ILE A 86 2.21 15.90 -3.31
N HIS A 87 1.53 15.81 -4.45
CA HIS A 87 0.30 16.55 -4.72
C HIS A 87 -0.89 15.60 -4.77
N ARG A 88 -2.02 15.98 -4.17
CA ARG A 88 -3.24 15.19 -4.22
C ARG A 88 -4.27 15.85 -5.13
N SER A 89 -4.69 15.15 -6.17
CA SER A 89 -5.72 15.60 -7.12
C SER A 89 -6.69 14.46 -7.41
N HIS A 90 -7.99 14.77 -7.45
CA HIS A 90 -9.06 13.78 -7.72
C HIS A 90 -8.99 12.50 -6.86
N GLY A 91 -8.47 12.60 -5.64
CA GLY A 91 -8.33 11.48 -4.71
C GLY A 91 -7.07 10.62 -4.90
N ILE A 92 -6.29 10.87 -5.95
CA ILE A 92 -5.02 10.20 -6.26
C ILE A 92 -3.85 11.07 -5.77
N ASN A 93 -2.85 10.43 -5.18
CA ASN A 93 -1.59 11.09 -4.83
C ASN A 93 -0.64 11.00 -6.02
N TYR A 94 0.00 12.11 -6.34
CA TYR A 94 0.99 12.24 -7.40
C TYR A 94 2.32 12.65 -6.79
N LEU A 95 3.39 11.97 -7.17
CA LEU A 95 4.75 12.38 -6.90
C LEU A 95 5.18 13.33 -8.02
N VAL A 96 5.52 14.56 -7.66
CA VAL A 96 5.97 15.58 -8.61
C VAL A 96 7.44 15.85 -8.37
N ILE A 97 8.26 15.65 -9.40
CA ILE A 97 9.69 15.91 -9.39
C ILE A 97 9.97 17.05 -10.36
N THR A 98 10.59 18.13 -9.87
CA THR A 98 10.97 19.28 -10.69
C THR A 98 12.49 19.38 -10.75
N GLU A 99 13.04 19.32 -11.96
CA GLU A 99 14.48 19.44 -12.19
C GLU A 99 14.81 20.56 -13.19
N PRO A 100 15.81 21.41 -12.89
CA PRO A 100 16.27 22.41 -13.85
C PRO A 100 17.05 21.73 -14.97
N ILE A 101 16.70 22.04 -16.22
CA ILE A 101 17.48 21.62 -17.39
C ILE A 101 18.38 22.78 -17.80
N ARG A 102 19.68 22.53 -17.85
CA ARG A 102 20.69 23.50 -18.32
C ARG A 102 21.60 22.83 -19.34
N SER A 103 21.29 23.01 -20.61
CA SER A 103 22.15 22.63 -21.72
C SER A 103 22.71 23.88 -22.41
N LYS A 104 23.62 23.69 -23.38
CA LYS A 104 24.16 24.81 -24.17
C LYS A 104 23.09 25.55 -24.98
N GLU A 105 22.00 24.86 -25.32
CA GLU A 105 20.99 25.34 -26.26
C GLU A 105 19.61 25.55 -25.61
N PHE A 106 19.44 25.07 -24.37
CA PHE A 106 18.17 25.18 -23.65
C PHE A 106 18.38 25.42 -22.16
N SER A 107 17.60 26.35 -21.60
CA SER A 107 17.48 26.55 -20.16
C SER A 107 15.99 26.59 -19.79
N GLY A 108 15.61 25.75 -18.84
CA GLY A 108 14.22 25.59 -18.42
C GLY A 108 14.07 24.56 -17.30
N TYR A 109 12.88 23.97 -17.20
CA TYR A 109 12.55 23.00 -16.16
C TYR A 109 11.83 21.79 -16.75
N SER A 110 12.23 20.60 -16.33
CA SER A 110 11.43 19.37 -16.46
C SER A 110 10.60 19.17 -15.19
N VAL A 111 9.35 18.77 -15.39
CA VAL A 111 8.46 18.39 -14.31
C VAL A 111 7.90 17.02 -14.63
N LEU A 112 8.37 16.02 -13.90
CA LEU A 112 7.86 14.67 -13.95
C LEU A 112 6.74 14.51 -12.92
N VAL A 113 5.61 13.98 -13.35
CA VAL A 113 4.44 13.68 -12.52
C VAL A 113 4.19 12.18 -12.58
N HIS A 114 4.27 11.52 -11.43
CA HIS A 114 4.12 10.06 -11.31
C HIS A 114 2.91 9.72 -10.42
N SER A 115 1.99 8.90 -10.91
CA SER A 115 0.78 8.51 -10.16
C SER A 115 1.10 7.43 -9.11
N LEU A 116 0.85 7.73 -7.83
CA LEU A 116 0.99 6.76 -6.73
C LEU A 116 -0.26 5.86 -6.56
N GLN A 117 -1.16 5.85 -7.54
CA GLN A 117 -2.42 5.10 -7.46
C GLN A 117 -2.18 3.59 -7.31
N ASN A 118 -1.18 3.04 -8.00
CA ASN A 118 -0.83 1.62 -7.87
C ASN A 118 -0.35 1.30 -6.45
N TYR A 119 0.53 2.13 -5.88
CA TYR A 119 0.97 2.00 -4.49
C TYR A 119 -0.23 2.05 -3.52
N ASP A 120 -1.11 3.03 -3.67
CA ASP A 120 -2.29 3.20 -2.81
C ASP A 120 -3.22 1.98 -2.88
N ASN A 121 -3.42 1.43 -4.08
CA ASN A 121 -4.21 0.21 -4.30
C ASN A 121 -3.56 -1.03 -3.67
N LEU A 122 -2.24 -1.17 -3.78
CA LEU A 122 -1.48 -2.25 -3.13
C LEU A 122 -1.59 -2.17 -1.61
N VAL A 123 -1.40 -0.99 -1.02
CA VAL A 123 -1.56 -0.76 0.42
C VAL A 123 -2.97 -1.15 0.86
N LYS A 124 -4.00 -0.67 0.14
CA LYS A 124 -5.41 -0.92 0.47
C LYS A 124 -5.74 -2.41 0.42
N SER A 125 -5.32 -3.12 -0.63
CA SER A 125 -5.57 -4.56 -0.76
C SER A 125 -4.88 -5.36 0.35
N LEU A 126 -3.65 -4.99 0.72
CA LEU A 126 -2.90 -5.66 1.79
C LEU A 126 -3.59 -5.49 3.15
N TYR A 127 -4.13 -4.32 3.44
CA TYR A 127 -4.95 -4.08 4.64
C TYR A 127 -6.20 -4.96 4.67
N ILE A 128 -6.89 -5.09 3.54
CA ILE A 128 -8.09 -5.94 3.43
C ILE A 128 -7.73 -7.41 3.72
N VAL A 129 -6.62 -7.91 3.14
CA VAL A 129 -6.15 -9.27 3.38
C VAL A 129 -5.77 -9.49 4.84
N ALA A 130 -5.01 -8.57 5.44
CA ALA A 130 -4.63 -8.65 6.85
C ALA A 130 -5.86 -8.69 7.78
N LEU A 131 -6.87 -7.87 7.49
CA LEU A 131 -8.12 -7.82 8.27
C LEU A 131 -8.91 -9.12 8.14
N ALA A 132 -9.01 -9.67 6.92
CA ALA A 132 -9.66 -10.96 6.69
C ALA A 132 -8.96 -12.10 7.46
N PHE A 133 -7.63 -12.17 7.43
CA PHE A 133 -6.87 -13.14 8.21
C PHE A 133 -7.09 -12.97 9.71
N GLY A 134 -7.11 -11.73 10.22
CA GLY A 134 -7.38 -11.45 11.63
C GLY A 134 -8.77 -11.93 12.06
N LEU A 135 -9.79 -11.69 11.25
CA LEU A 135 -11.15 -12.15 11.52
C LEU A 135 -11.25 -13.68 11.50
N ILE A 136 -10.70 -14.32 10.48
CA ILE A 136 -10.71 -15.78 10.35
C ILE A 136 -9.97 -16.43 11.52
N ALA A 137 -8.78 -15.92 11.87
CA ALA A 137 -8.02 -16.42 13.01
C ALA A 137 -8.83 -16.28 14.32
N THR A 138 -9.50 -15.15 14.52
CA THR A 138 -10.34 -14.92 15.71
C THR A 138 -11.47 -15.94 15.80
N ILE A 139 -12.14 -16.24 14.68
CA ILE A 139 -13.22 -17.25 14.64
C ILE A 139 -12.69 -18.64 14.98
N ILE A 140 -11.54 -19.02 14.41
CA ILE A 140 -10.90 -20.32 14.69
C ILE A 140 -10.49 -20.39 16.16
N THR A 141 -9.84 -19.35 16.69
CA THR A 141 -9.44 -19.28 18.10
C THR A 141 -10.63 -19.36 19.03
N ALA A 142 -11.74 -18.67 18.72
CA ALA A 142 -12.97 -18.76 19.49
C ALA A 142 -13.57 -20.18 19.45
N GLY A 143 -13.58 -20.82 18.29
CA GLY A 143 -14.04 -22.20 18.12
C GLY A 143 -13.22 -23.21 18.93
N VAL A 144 -11.89 -23.15 18.84
CA VAL A 144 -10.99 -23.98 19.65
C VAL A 144 -11.20 -23.72 21.15
N SER A 145 -11.28 -22.45 21.55
CA SER A 145 -11.52 -22.07 22.95
C SER A 145 -12.84 -22.65 23.48
N TYR A 146 -13.89 -22.68 22.64
CA TYR A 146 -15.17 -23.28 23.00
C TYR A 146 -15.06 -24.79 23.21
N ILE A 147 -14.34 -25.51 22.34
CA ILE A 147 -14.11 -26.96 22.48
C ILE A 147 -13.37 -27.26 23.78
N PHE A 148 -12.27 -26.55 24.05
CA PHE A 148 -11.50 -26.72 25.29
C PHE A 148 -12.36 -26.46 26.53
N SER A 149 -13.15 -25.39 26.53
CA SER A 149 -14.09 -25.09 27.61
C SER A 149 -15.11 -26.22 27.83
N SER A 150 -15.69 -26.75 26.74
CA SER A 150 -16.74 -27.76 26.84
C SER A 150 -16.23 -29.17 27.16
N GLN A 151 -15.09 -29.58 26.60
CA GLN A 151 -14.57 -30.94 26.75
C GLN A 151 -13.58 -31.11 27.90
N ILE A 152 -12.90 -30.04 28.33
CA ILE A 152 -11.90 -30.11 29.40
C ILE A 152 -12.38 -29.36 30.63
N THR A 153 -12.72 -28.08 30.51
CA THR A 153 -13.05 -27.25 31.67
C THR A 153 -14.33 -27.72 32.38
N LYS A 154 -15.43 -27.95 31.65
CA LYS A 154 -16.70 -28.39 32.27
C LYS A 154 -16.58 -29.73 33.03
N PRO A 155 -15.95 -30.79 32.47
CA PRO A 155 -15.76 -32.03 33.21
C PRO A 155 -14.88 -31.87 34.45
N ILE A 156 -13.78 -31.11 34.38
CA ILE A 156 -12.90 -30.87 35.53
C ILE A 156 -13.65 -30.19 36.67
N VAL A 157 -14.43 -29.14 36.38
CA VAL A 157 -15.23 -28.43 37.39
C VAL A 157 -16.27 -29.37 38.02
N THR A 158 -16.95 -30.17 37.21
CA THR A 158 -17.95 -31.13 37.69
C THR A 158 -17.32 -32.20 38.58
N MET A 159 -16.18 -32.77 38.17
CA MET A 159 -15.42 -33.72 38.98
C MET A 159 -14.93 -33.10 40.28
N SER A 160 -14.40 -31.88 40.24
CA SER A 160 -13.96 -31.14 41.43
C SER A 160 -15.10 -30.92 42.43
N ASN A 161 -16.28 -30.51 41.94
CA ASN A 161 -17.47 -30.36 42.77
C ASN A 161 -17.91 -31.68 43.40
N LYS A 162 -17.95 -32.77 42.61
CA LYS A 162 -18.25 -34.12 43.13
C LYS A 162 -17.22 -34.59 44.16
N MET A 163 -15.94 -34.32 43.95
CA MET A 163 -14.87 -34.69 44.89
C MET A 163 -15.01 -33.93 46.23
N ASN A 164 -15.34 -32.64 46.17
CA ASN A 164 -15.64 -31.85 47.37
C ASN A 164 -16.89 -32.35 48.12
N GLN A 165 -17.92 -32.78 47.39
CA GLN A 165 -19.12 -33.38 47.96
C GLN A 165 -18.81 -34.70 48.68
N ILE A 166 -18.06 -35.60 48.05
CA ILE A 166 -17.64 -36.88 48.65
C ILE A 166 -16.82 -36.65 49.93
N ARG A 167 -15.93 -35.65 49.94
CA ARG A 167 -15.16 -35.28 51.13
C ARG A 167 -16.05 -34.82 52.29
N ARG A 168 -17.15 -34.12 52.00
CA ARG A 168 -18.05 -33.56 53.00
C ARG A 168 -19.10 -34.58 53.49
N ASP A 169 -19.70 -35.32 52.58
CA ASP A 169 -20.91 -36.12 52.84
C ASP A 169 -20.56 -37.62 53.06
N GLY A 170 -19.31 -38.02 52.85
CA GLY A 170 -18.82 -39.39 52.95
C GLY A 170 -19.26 -40.27 51.77
N PHE A 171 -18.46 -41.27 51.41
CA PHE A 171 -18.67 -42.15 50.23
C PHE A 171 -19.99 -42.94 50.21
N GLN A 172 -20.79 -42.91 51.28
CA GLN A 172 -21.94 -43.80 51.48
C GLN A 172 -23.30 -43.19 51.09
N ASN A 173 -23.40 -41.89 50.81
CA ASN A 173 -24.65 -41.25 50.36
C ASN A 173 -24.82 -41.35 48.83
N LYS A 174 -25.22 -42.56 48.40
CA LYS A 174 -25.88 -43.00 47.15
C LYS A 174 -25.53 -42.32 45.81
N LEU A 175 -24.89 -43.11 44.94
CA LEU A 175 -24.97 -43.01 43.48
C LEU A 175 -26.39 -43.40 43.02
N GLU A 176 -27.25 -42.42 42.76
CA GLU A 176 -28.46 -42.66 41.96
C GLU A 176 -28.08 -42.62 40.47
N LEU A 177 -27.81 -43.79 39.91
CA LEU A 177 -27.67 -44.00 38.47
C LEU A 177 -29.06 -44.13 37.86
N THR A 178 -29.69 -43.02 37.47
CA THR A 178 -30.80 -43.07 36.51
C THR A 178 -30.22 -43.40 35.14
N THR A 179 -30.16 -44.69 34.83
CA THR A 179 -30.04 -45.21 33.48
C THR A 179 -31.30 -44.86 32.72
N ASN A 180 -31.22 -43.94 31.76
CA ASN A 180 -32.17 -43.92 30.66
C ASN A 180 -31.41 -44.06 29.35
N TYR A 181 -31.28 -45.32 28.92
CA TYR A 181 -30.99 -45.70 27.55
C TYR A 181 -32.31 -45.58 26.79
N GLU A 182 -32.42 -44.61 25.88
CA GLU A 182 -33.36 -44.72 24.77
C GLU A 182 -32.53 -44.98 23.50
N GLU A 183 -32.56 -46.23 23.05
CA GLU A 183 -32.36 -46.57 21.64
C GLU A 183 -33.61 -46.14 20.86
N THR A 184 -33.45 -45.27 19.86
CA THR A 184 -34.05 -45.37 18.51
C THR A 184 -33.38 -44.38 17.58
#